data_AF-A0A7C1S4R3-F1
#
_entry.id   AF-A0A7C1S4R3-F1
#
_cell.length_a   1.000
_cell.length_b   1.000
_cell.length_c   1.000
_cell.angle_alpha   90.00
_cell.angle_beta   90.00
_cell.angle_gamma   90.00
#
_symmetry.space_group_name_H-M   'P 1'
#
loop_
_entity.id
_entity.type
_entity.pdbx_description
1 polymer ?
#
loop_
_entity_poly.entity_id
_entity_poly.type
_entity_poly.pdbx_seq_one_letter_code
_entity_poly.pdbx_strand_id
1 'polypeptide(L)'
;MRSQKLDQETLKQITRRHFFRVCGYGIGALALNALLNEKLFAAIDPLAPKQPHFKPRAKHIIFLFMAGAPSQIDLFDYKPTLQRYDGQPCPESLLQGERFAFIKGRPILLGSPYKFSKHGKSGQEISELLPHIASVADELCIIRSMQTDQFNHAPAQIYMNTGHQLPGRPSMGSWLTYGLGTENRDLPGFIVLISGANRPDGGHACWSSGFLPTVYQGVELRSKGDPVLYVSNPDGIDAEVRRETIDAINDLNRMKQEVVGDPEIETRISAYELAYRMQSSVPELMDLSKEPEHIHQLYGTTPGKPSFANNCLLARRLVERGVRFVQLYHRGWDHHGASEGDSISKALPRLCSEVDRACAALIIDLKQRGLLDETLVIWGGEFGRTPMKEGRGGSTYLGRDHHPRAFTVWMAGGGIKPGISYGATDELGYHVVENPVHVHDLHATILHLMGIDHTRLTYWYQGRNFRLTDVAGRIIEDIIL
;
A
#
# COMPACT_ATOMS: atom_id res chain seq x y z
N MET A 1 -15.00 -77.59 -17.70
CA MET A 1 -14.90 -76.23 -18.31
C MET A 1 -16.20 -75.43 -18.34
N ARG A 2 -17.40 -76.01 -18.59
CA ARG A 2 -18.66 -75.23 -18.61
C ARG A 2 -19.14 -74.72 -17.23
N SER A 3 -18.92 -75.50 -16.15
CA SER A 3 -19.33 -75.13 -14.79
C SER A 3 -18.55 -73.93 -14.22
N GLN A 4 -17.22 -73.88 -14.41
CA GLN A 4 -16.38 -72.76 -13.97
C GLN A 4 -16.68 -71.42 -14.67
N LYS A 5 -17.17 -71.44 -15.92
CA LYS A 5 -17.57 -70.22 -16.63
C LYS A 5 -18.87 -69.63 -16.08
N LEU A 6 -19.83 -70.48 -15.71
CA LEU A 6 -21.11 -70.06 -15.14
C LEU A 6 -20.92 -69.42 -13.74
N ASP A 7 -19.97 -69.95 -12.97
CA ASP A 7 -19.64 -69.45 -11.64
C ASP A 7 -18.94 -68.08 -11.68
N GLN A 8 -18.03 -67.88 -12.64
CA GLN A 8 -17.40 -66.57 -12.88
C GLN A 8 -18.38 -65.50 -13.38
N GLU A 9 -19.34 -65.85 -14.23
CA GLU A 9 -20.37 -64.91 -14.71
C GLU A 9 -21.29 -64.48 -13.58
N THR A 10 -21.66 -65.41 -12.71
CA THR A 10 -22.51 -65.17 -11.54
C THR A 10 -21.78 -64.27 -10.53
N LEU A 11 -20.50 -64.55 -10.23
CA LEU A 11 -19.66 -63.70 -9.38
C LEU A 11 -19.46 -62.30 -9.96
N LYS A 12 -19.30 -62.15 -11.29
CA LYS A 12 -19.23 -60.85 -11.97
C LYS A 12 -20.55 -60.07 -11.91
N GLN A 13 -21.69 -60.75 -11.99
CA GLN A 13 -23.00 -60.12 -11.84
C GLN A 13 -23.25 -59.66 -10.41
N ILE A 14 -22.85 -60.47 -9.41
CA ILE A 14 -22.95 -60.14 -7.98
C ILE A 14 -22.05 -58.95 -7.63
N THR A 15 -20.80 -58.94 -8.11
CA THR A 15 -19.86 -57.82 -7.87
C THR A 15 -20.28 -56.54 -8.60
N ARG A 16 -20.78 -56.61 -9.84
CA ARG A 16 -21.37 -55.44 -10.52
C ARG A 16 -22.60 -54.91 -9.78
N ARG A 17 -23.54 -55.77 -9.37
CA ARG A 17 -24.71 -55.32 -8.60
C ARG A 17 -24.32 -54.76 -7.23
N HIS A 18 -23.35 -55.36 -6.55
CA HIS A 18 -22.86 -54.86 -5.27
C HIS A 18 -22.17 -53.50 -5.43
N PHE A 19 -21.31 -53.35 -6.46
CA PHE A 19 -20.69 -52.08 -6.82
C PHE A 19 -21.75 -51.00 -7.11
N PHE A 20 -22.75 -51.26 -7.96
CA PHE A 20 -23.78 -50.25 -8.24
C PHE A 20 -24.74 -49.99 -7.07
N ARG A 21 -25.00 -50.97 -6.21
CA ARG A 21 -25.88 -50.80 -5.04
C ARG A 21 -25.18 -50.06 -3.88
N VAL A 22 -23.86 -50.21 -3.74
CA VAL A 22 -23.06 -49.53 -2.69
C VAL A 22 -22.51 -48.19 -3.19
N CYS A 23 -22.03 -48.10 -4.44
CA CYS A 23 -21.55 -46.86 -5.05
C CYS A 23 -22.68 -45.97 -5.58
N GLY A 24 -23.89 -46.49 -5.81
CA GLY A 24 -25.05 -45.70 -6.26
C GLY A 24 -25.42 -44.58 -5.28
N TYR A 25 -25.27 -44.83 -3.97
CA TYR A 25 -25.45 -43.80 -2.94
C TYR A 25 -24.29 -42.79 -2.91
N GLY A 26 -23.06 -43.23 -3.20
CA GLY A 26 -21.87 -42.35 -3.24
C GLY A 26 -21.82 -41.44 -4.47
N ILE A 27 -22.11 -41.98 -5.67
CA ILE A 27 -22.18 -41.22 -6.92
C ILE A 27 -23.42 -40.33 -6.93
N GLY A 28 -24.55 -40.82 -6.43
CA GLY A 28 -25.76 -40.02 -6.26
C GLY A 28 -25.55 -38.85 -5.29
N ALA A 29 -24.85 -39.07 -4.17
CA ALA A 29 -24.49 -38.00 -3.24
C ALA A 29 -23.45 -37.03 -3.83
N LEU A 30 -22.49 -37.49 -4.63
CA LEU A 30 -21.55 -36.62 -5.35
C LEU A 30 -22.27 -35.79 -6.43
N ALA A 31 -23.16 -36.40 -7.20
CA ALA A 31 -23.98 -35.72 -8.21
C ALA A 31 -24.95 -34.73 -7.56
N LEU A 32 -25.59 -35.10 -6.45
CA LEU A 32 -26.45 -34.21 -5.69
C LEU A 32 -25.66 -33.07 -5.04
N ASN A 33 -24.45 -33.31 -4.51
CA ASN A 33 -23.58 -32.24 -4.03
C ASN A 33 -23.10 -31.33 -5.16
N ALA A 34 -22.81 -31.87 -6.35
CA ALA A 34 -22.48 -31.09 -7.53
C ALA A 34 -23.65 -30.25 -8.05
N LEU A 35 -24.88 -30.75 -7.94
CA LEU A 35 -26.11 -30.04 -8.31
C LEU A 35 -26.57 -29.04 -7.25
N LEU A 36 -26.34 -29.32 -5.96
CA LEU A 36 -26.67 -28.40 -4.85
C LEU A 36 -25.60 -27.33 -4.63
N ASN A 37 -24.39 -27.54 -5.13
CA ASN A 37 -23.28 -26.59 -5.04
C ASN A 37 -22.83 -26.20 -6.45
N GLU A 38 -23.51 -25.23 -7.06
CA GLU A 38 -23.12 -24.64 -8.36
C GLU A 38 -21.69 -24.08 -8.37
N LYS A 39 -21.06 -23.91 -7.20
CA LYS A 39 -19.66 -23.48 -7.07
C LYS A 39 -18.65 -24.62 -7.12
N LEU A 40 -19.07 -25.89 -7.17
CA LEU A 40 -18.16 -27.05 -7.19
C LEU A 40 -17.28 -27.09 -8.46
N PHE A 41 -17.75 -26.48 -9.55
CA PHE A 41 -17.03 -26.33 -10.83
C PHE A 41 -16.80 -24.87 -11.22
N ALA A 42 -17.06 -23.91 -10.32
CA ALA A 42 -16.70 -22.53 -10.58
C ALA A 42 -15.17 -22.43 -10.63
N ALA A 43 -14.64 -21.83 -11.70
CA ALA A 43 -13.23 -21.44 -11.73
C ALA A 43 -12.92 -20.65 -10.44
N ILE A 44 -11.85 -21.04 -9.75
CA ILE A 44 -11.44 -20.39 -8.50
C ILE A 44 -11.02 -18.98 -8.87
N ASP A 45 -11.88 -17.99 -8.62
CA ASP A 45 -11.50 -16.59 -8.74
C ASP A 45 -10.40 -16.32 -7.70
N PRO A 46 -9.14 -16.08 -8.11
CA PRO A 46 -8.02 -15.92 -7.19
C PRO A 46 -8.18 -14.67 -6.31
N LEU A 47 -9.02 -13.72 -6.74
CA LEU A 47 -9.36 -12.48 -6.03
C LEU A 47 -10.60 -12.60 -5.14
N ALA A 48 -11.30 -13.74 -5.14
CA ALA A 48 -12.44 -13.94 -4.24
C ALA A 48 -12.03 -13.70 -2.78
N PRO A 49 -12.90 -13.10 -1.94
CA PRO A 49 -12.62 -12.86 -0.54
C PRO A 49 -12.19 -14.14 0.18
N LYS A 50 -11.08 -14.06 0.92
CA LYS A 50 -10.52 -15.17 1.71
C LYS A 50 -10.72 -14.90 3.19
N GLN A 51 -10.86 -15.98 3.96
CA GLN A 51 -11.00 -15.86 5.41
C GLN A 51 -9.67 -15.41 6.03
N PRO A 52 -9.67 -14.35 6.85
CA PRO A 52 -8.47 -13.92 7.56
C PRO A 52 -8.04 -14.97 8.59
N HIS A 53 -6.78 -14.90 9.01
CA HIS A 53 -6.24 -15.81 10.05
C HIS A 53 -6.88 -15.58 11.42
N PHE A 54 -7.35 -14.36 11.69
CA PHE A 54 -8.09 -13.96 12.89
C PHE A 54 -8.95 -12.72 12.59
N LYS A 55 -9.75 -12.28 13.56
CA LYS A 55 -10.67 -11.14 13.37
C LYS A 55 -9.87 -9.87 12.98
N PRO A 56 -10.11 -9.28 11.80
CA PRO A 56 -9.42 -8.07 11.39
C PRO A 56 -9.92 -6.85 12.16
N ARG A 57 -9.04 -5.85 12.32
CA ARG A 57 -9.36 -4.52 12.86
C ARG A 57 -9.59 -3.49 11.75
N ALA A 58 -8.96 -3.68 10.60
CA ALA A 58 -9.15 -2.87 9.40
C ALA A 58 -9.59 -3.75 8.22
N LYS A 59 -10.38 -3.18 7.32
CA LYS A 59 -10.77 -3.78 6.04
C LYS A 59 -10.02 -3.15 4.87
N HIS A 60 -9.63 -1.89 4.96
CA HIS A 60 -8.98 -1.17 3.86
C HIS A 60 -7.72 -0.47 4.33
N ILE A 61 -6.81 -0.22 3.39
CA ILE A 61 -5.63 0.62 3.62
C ILE A 61 -5.60 1.74 2.60
N ILE A 62 -5.33 2.96 3.08
CA ILE A 62 -4.90 4.09 2.27
C ILE A 62 -3.48 4.46 2.69
N PHE A 63 -2.50 4.24 1.81
CA PHE A 63 -1.10 4.59 2.08
C PHE A 63 -0.70 5.85 1.29
N LEU A 64 -0.57 6.97 1.99
CA LEU A 64 -0.08 8.25 1.52
C LEU A 64 1.46 8.28 1.57
N PHE A 65 2.10 8.00 0.44
CA PHE A 65 3.55 7.89 0.31
C PHE A 65 4.17 9.19 -0.21
N MET A 66 4.85 9.91 0.68
CA MET A 66 5.60 11.13 0.39
C MET A 66 6.99 10.76 -0.15
N ALA A 67 7.07 10.52 -1.45
CA ALA A 67 8.30 10.04 -2.09
C ALA A 67 9.39 11.12 -2.10
N GLY A 68 10.52 10.79 -1.48
CA GLY A 68 11.64 11.70 -1.28
C GLY A 68 12.01 11.91 0.19
N ALA A 69 11.58 11.05 1.13
CA ALA A 69 11.98 11.11 2.54
C ALA A 69 11.70 12.47 3.23
N PRO A 70 10.44 12.75 3.60
CA PRO A 70 10.06 13.98 4.28
C PRO A 70 10.87 14.16 5.57
N SER A 71 11.32 15.38 5.82
CA SER A 71 12.15 15.68 7.00
C SER A 71 11.32 15.58 8.28
N GLN A 72 11.57 14.53 9.07
CA GLN A 72 10.90 14.32 10.34
C GLN A 72 11.16 15.47 11.33
N ILE A 73 12.37 16.03 11.34
CA ILE A 73 12.79 17.08 12.27
C ILE A 73 12.13 18.42 11.92
N ASP A 74 11.71 18.61 10.66
CA ASP A 74 11.02 19.83 10.22
C ASP A 74 9.48 19.72 10.26
N LEU A 75 8.94 18.53 10.57
CA LEU A 75 7.49 18.26 10.51
C LEU A 75 6.90 17.71 11.81
N PHE A 76 7.53 16.70 12.43
CA PHE A 76 6.91 15.89 13.49
C PHE A 76 7.80 15.58 14.70
N ASP A 77 9.12 15.84 14.63
CA ASP A 77 10.09 15.52 15.67
C ASP A 77 10.96 16.74 16.02
N TYR A 78 10.35 17.74 16.65
CA TYR A 78 11.03 18.97 17.04
C TYR A 78 12.15 18.71 18.04
N LYS A 79 13.32 19.30 17.79
CA LYS A 79 14.54 19.15 18.61
C LYS A 79 15.03 20.48 19.15
N PRO A 80 14.64 20.88 20.38
CA PRO A 80 15.11 22.12 21.01
C PRO A 80 16.64 22.20 21.14
N THR A 81 17.31 21.07 21.42
CA THR A 81 18.78 21.01 21.49
C THR A 81 19.39 21.29 20.11
N LEU A 82 18.86 20.68 19.04
CA LEU A 82 19.31 20.97 17.68
C LEU A 82 19.14 22.46 17.34
N GLN A 83 18.01 23.06 17.72
CA GLN A 83 17.76 24.49 17.53
C GLN A 83 18.79 25.37 18.25
N ARG A 84 19.20 24.99 19.48
CA ARG A 84 20.20 25.71 20.26
C ARG A 84 21.59 25.67 19.62
N TYR A 85 21.93 24.56 18.99
CA TYR A 85 23.24 24.35 18.35
C TYR A 85 23.21 24.58 16.83
N ASP A 86 22.16 25.22 16.31
CA ASP A 86 22.08 25.58 14.90
C ASP A 86 23.30 26.40 14.46
N GLY A 87 23.86 26.05 13.29
CA GLY A 87 25.06 26.70 12.76
C GLY A 87 26.39 26.25 13.40
N GLN A 88 26.37 25.36 14.40
CA GLN A 88 27.59 24.84 15.03
C GLN A 88 28.11 23.58 14.32
N PRO A 89 29.43 23.30 14.36
CA PRO A 89 29.98 22.05 13.82
C PRO A 89 29.41 20.83 14.55
N CYS A 90 28.99 19.82 13.78
CA CYS A 90 28.48 18.56 14.31
C CYS A 90 29.52 17.90 15.24
N PRO A 91 29.12 17.35 16.40
CA PRO A 91 30.01 16.56 17.25
C PRO A 91 30.65 15.39 16.49
N GLU A 92 31.96 15.18 16.69
CA GLU A 92 32.73 14.13 16.01
C GLU A 92 32.18 12.72 16.31
N SER A 93 31.64 12.54 17.52
CA SER A 93 31.02 11.29 17.96
C SER A 93 29.84 10.83 17.09
N LEU A 94 29.15 11.76 16.40
CA LEU A 94 28.04 11.44 15.50
C LEU A 94 28.49 11.12 14.07
N LEU A 95 29.77 11.40 13.74
CA LEU A 95 30.36 11.15 12.43
C LEU A 95 31.13 9.83 12.40
N GLN A 96 31.56 9.34 13.56
CA GLN A 96 32.42 8.16 13.67
C GLN A 96 31.72 6.90 13.15
N GLY A 97 32.26 6.31 12.08
CA GLY A 97 31.73 5.09 11.46
C GLY A 97 30.60 5.33 10.46
N GLU A 98 30.25 6.59 10.20
CA GLU A 98 29.13 6.94 9.33
C GLU A 98 29.51 7.09 7.87
N ARG A 99 28.56 6.74 7.00
CA ARG A 99 28.64 6.99 5.56
C ARG A 99 27.48 7.88 5.14
N PHE A 100 27.79 9.15 4.90
CA PHE A 100 26.84 10.10 4.32
C PHE A 100 26.83 9.99 2.80
N ALA A 101 25.67 10.23 2.19
CA ALA A 101 25.54 10.16 0.73
C ALA A 101 26.18 11.37 0.05
N PHE A 102 26.03 12.56 0.65
CA PHE A 102 26.47 13.82 0.04
C PHE A 102 27.27 14.73 0.97
N ILE A 103 27.13 14.59 2.29
CA ILE A 103 27.92 15.37 3.26
C ILE A 103 29.41 14.99 3.19
N LYS A 104 30.27 16.02 3.14
CA LYS A 104 31.73 15.89 3.19
C LYS A 104 32.33 16.67 4.35
N GLY A 105 33.41 16.15 4.93
CA GLY A 105 34.09 16.79 6.06
C GLY A 105 33.24 16.79 7.33
N ARG A 106 33.41 17.81 8.17
CA ARG A 106 32.64 18.01 9.40
C ARG A 106 31.41 18.89 9.10
N PRO A 107 30.20 18.34 9.00
CA PRO A 107 29.01 19.12 8.68
C PRO A 107 28.64 20.09 9.80
N ILE A 108 27.79 21.06 9.43
CA ILE A 108 27.18 22.00 10.35
C ILE A 108 25.80 21.48 10.74
N LEU A 109 25.43 21.60 12.02
CA LEU A 109 24.08 21.29 12.51
C LEU A 109 23.07 22.29 11.95
N LEU A 110 21.90 21.79 11.57
CA LEU A 110 20.80 22.56 11.00
C LEU A 110 19.54 22.39 11.85
N GLY A 111 19.26 23.41 12.67
CA GLY A 111 17.97 23.59 13.34
C GLY A 111 16.82 23.67 12.33
N SER A 112 15.61 23.35 12.78
CA SER A 112 14.45 23.53 11.91
C SER A 112 14.18 25.03 11.75
N PRO A 113 13.99 25.53 10.52
CA PRO A 113 13.64 26.94 10.32
C PRO A 113 12.18 27.25 10.66
N TYR A 114 11.41 26.25 11.12
CA TYR A 114 9.97 26.34 11.37
C TYR A 114 9.63 26.30 12.85
N LYS A 115 8.49 26.90 13.19
CA LYS A 115 7.93 26.84 14.54
C LYS A 115 7.12 25.57 14.74
N PHE A 116 7.08 25.14 15.99
CA PHE A 116 6.30 23.99 16.43
C PHE A 116 5.36 24.40 17.55
N SER A 117 4.23 23.72 17.65
CA SER A 117 3.25 23.93 18.70
C SER A 117 2.61 22.61 19.08
N LYS A 118 2.14 22.53 20.33
CA LYS A 118 1.38 21.38 20.82
C LYS A 118 -0.07 21.49 20.40
N HIS A 119 -0.62 20.40 19.86
CA HIS A 119 -1.97 20.34 19.34
C HIS A 119 -2.79 19.22 19.96
N GLY A 120 -4.11 19.40 19.97
CA GLY A 120 -5.06 18.44 20.53
C GLY A 120 -4.93 18.25 22.05
N LYS A 121 -5.66 17.28 22.57
CA LYS A 121 -5.55 16.79 23.96
C LYS A 121 -4.30 15.94 24.16
N SER A 122 -3.84 15.29 23.09
CA SER A 122 -2.61 14.49 23.04
C SER A 122 -1.35 15.33 23.23
N GLY A 123 -1.40 16.64 22.96
CA GLY A 123 -0.27 17.54 23.10
C GLY A 123 0.86 17.25 22.10
N GLN A 124 0.53 16.60 20.98
CA GLN A 124 1.49 16.28 19.93
C GLN A 124 2.08 17.56 19.33
N GLU A 125 3.39 17.56 19.14
CA GLU A 125 4.12 18.71 18.64
C GLU A 125 4.31 18.59 17.13
N ILE A 126 3.69 19.51 16.38
CA ILE A 126 3.61 19.50 14.92
C ILE A 126 4.06 20.87 14.38
N SER A 127 4.74 20.85 13.24
CA SER A 127 5.25 22.04 12.55
C SER A 127 4.13 22.97 12.06
N GLU A 128 4.38 24.27 12.04
CA GLU A 128 3.47 25.29 11.49
C GLU A 128 3.17 25.10 10.00
N LEU A 129 3.96 24.27 9.30
CA LEU A 129 3.72 23.89 7.90
C LEU A 129 2.52 22.96 7.71
N LEU A 130 2.04 22.32 8.78
CA LEU A 130 0.98 21.32 8.73
C LEU A 130 -0.24 21.71 9.59
N PRO A 131 -0.83 22.90 9.39
CA PRO A 131 -1.92 23.40 10.24
C PRO A 131 -3.18 22.54 10.20
N HIS A 132 -3.48 21.89 9.07
CA HIS A 132 -4.66 21.04 8.95
C HIS A 132 -4.45 19.68 9.59
N ILE A 133 -3.29 19.04 9.39
CA ILE A 133 -2.92 17.80 10.10
C ILE A 133 -2.89 18.03 11.61
N ALA A 134 -2.38 19.18 12.06
CA ALA A 134 -2.40 19.57 13.46
C ALA A 134 -3.83 19.62 14.06
N SER A 135 -4.86 19.94 13.27
CA SER A 135 -6.25 19.95 13.71
C SER A 135 -6.82 18.56 14.01
N VAL A 136 -6.21 17.50 13.48
CA VAL A 136 -6.60 16.10 13.68
C VAL A 136 -5.56 15.32 14.51
N ALA A 137 -4.66 16.00 15.23
CA ALA A 137 -3.59 15.39 16.01
C ALA A 137 -4.08 14.27 16.96
N ASP A 138 -5.25 14.45 17.57
CA ASP A 138 -5.83 13.47 18.49
C ASP A 138 -6.30 12.17 17.80
N GLU A 139 -6.36 12.13 16.47
CA GLU A 139 -6.64 10.91 15.69
C GLU A 139 -5.36 10.18 15.28
N LEU A 140 -4.19 10.80 15.44
CA LEU A 140 -2.93 10.31 14.89
C LEU A 140 -2.13 9.51 15.92
N CYS A 141 -1.59 8.37 15.48
CA CYS A 141 -0.43 7.74 16.09
C CYS A 141 0.82 8.13 15.31
N ILE A 142 1.70 8.95 15.90
CA ILE A 142 2.96 9.36 15.27
C ILE A 142 4.10 8.47 15.78
N ILE A 143 4.67 7.64 14.90
CA ILE A 143 5.85 6.84 15.21
C ILE A 143 7.09 7.66 14.86
N ARG A 144 7.89 8.04 15.85
CA ARG A 144 9.11 8.86 15.67
C ARG A 144 10.39 8.04 15.58
N SER A 145 10.29 6.74 15.81
CA SER A 145 11.41 5.81 15.96
C SER A 145 11.58 4.85 14.78
N MET A 146 11.09 5.22 13.59
CA MET A 146 11.20 4.37 12.40
C MET A 146 12.66 4.25 11.92
N GLN A 147 13.04 3.05 11.46
CA GLN A 147 14.35 2.73 10.91
C GLN A 147 14.23 1.84 9.65
N THR A 148 15.18 2.00 8.74
CA THR A 148 15.31 1.20 7.52
C THR A 148 16.80 0.91 7.25
N ASP A 149 17.07 -0.03 6.34
CA ASP A 149 18.43 -0.40 5.95
C ASP A 149 18.93 0.35 4.72
N GLN A 150 18.06 1.11 4.05
CA GLN A 150 18.33 1.72 2.75
C GLN A 150 18.35 3.24 2.85
N PHE A 151 19.41 3.86 2.33
CA PHE A 151 19.59 5.32 2.29
C PHE A 151 19.46 5.91 0.89
N ASN A 152 19.18 5.11 -0.14
CA ASN A 152 18.97 5.59 -1.51
C ASN A 152 17.49 5.46 -1.86
N HIS A 153 16.94 6.47 -2.53
CA HIS A 153 15.50 6.55 -2.83
C HIS A 153 14.93 5.30 -3.49
N ALA A 154 15.44 4.89 -4.66
CA ALA A 154 14.87 3.73 -5.36
C ALA A 154 14.91 2.43 -4.52
N PRO A 155 16.05 1.99 -3.96
CA PRO A 155 16.08 0.83 -3.06
C PRO A 155 15.19 0.97 -1.82
N ALA A 156 15.14 2.14 -1.20
CA ALA A 156 14.38 2.36 0.03
C ALA A 156 12.86 2.41 -0.23
N GLN A 157 12.43 3.00 -1.35
CA GLN A 157 11.04 2.97 -1.79
C GLN A 157 10.59 1.53 -2.06
N ILE A 158 11.41 0.72 -2.73
CA ILE A 158 11.11 -0.70 -2.93
C ILE A 158 11.09 -1.44 -1.59
N TYR A 159 12.01 -1.13 -0.67
CA TYR A 159 12.08 -1.73 0.66
C TYR A 159 10.82 -1.45 1.49
N MET A 160 10.37 -0.21 1.54
CA MET A 160 9.15 0.18 2.27
C MET A 160 7.90 -0.52 1.70
N ASN A 161 7.89 -0.85 0.41
CA ASN A 161 6.75 -1.51 -0.21
C ASN A 161 6.81 -3.04 -0.20
N THR A 162 8.00 -3.63 -0.17
CA THR A 162 8.20 -5.08 -0.42
C THR A 162 9.02 -5.80 0.66
N GLY A 163 9.51 -5.07 1.65
CA GLY A 163 10.42 -5.58 2.68
C GLY A 163 11.80 -6.00 2.14
N HIS A 164 12.14 -5.64 0.90
CA HIS A 164 13.40 -5.98 0.26
C HIS A 164 13.86 -4.86 -0.70
N GLN A 165 15.17 -4.67 -0.84
CA GLN A 165 15.73 -3.51 -1.54
C GLN A 165 15.87 -3.71 -3.05
N LEU A 166 15.90 -4.97 -3.49
CA LEU A 166 15.98 -5.33 -4.91
C LEU A 166 14.57 -5.54 -5.49
N PRO A 167 14.33 -5.14 -6.75
CA PRO A 167 13.10 -5.47 -7.47
C PRO A 167 12.84 -6.98 -7.54
N GLY A 168 11.57 -7.36 -7.75
CA GLY A 168 11.14 -8.74 -7.97
C GLY A 168 10.41 -9.37 -6.78
N ARG A 169 10.32 -8.68 -5.65
CA ARG A 169 9.46 -9.08 -4.54
C ARG A 169 8.04 -8.50 -4.68
N PRO A 170 7.01 -9.23 -4.21
CA PRO A 170 5.66 -8.70 -4.17
C PRO A 170 5.58 -7.53 -3.19
N SER A 171 4.79 -6.53 -3.53
CA SER A 171 4.51 -5.37 -2.68
C SER A 171 3.36 -5.62 -1.69
N MET A 172 3.24 -4.76 -0.68
CA MET A 172 2.25 -4.88 0.39
C MET A 172 0.80 -4.95 -0.10
N GLY A 173 0.44 -4.17 -1.13
CA GLY A 173 -0.87 -4.28 -1.76
C GLY A 173 -1.11 -5.65 -2.38
N SER A 174 -0.08 -6.26 -3.01
CA SER A 174 -0.15 -7.63 -3.53
C SER A 174 -0.21 -8.68 -2.43
N TRP A 175 0.44 -8.46 -1.27
CA TRP A 175 0.33 -9.36 -0.12
C TRP A 175 -1.11 -9.45 0.38
N LEU A 176 -1.78 -8.30 0.47
CA LEU A 176 -3.13 -8.20 1.00
C LEU A 176 -4.17 -8.76 0.03
N THR A 177 -4.06 -8.48 -1.26
CA THR A 177 -4.97 -9.07 -2.25
C THR A 177 -4.73 -10.57 -2.40
N TYR A 178 -3.48 -11.05 -2.25
CA TYR A 178 -3.21 -12.49 -2.17
C TYR A 178 -3.79 -13.13 -0.90
N GLY A 179 -3.59 -12.52 0.26
CA GLY A 179 -4.00 -13.08 1.55
C GLY A 179 -5.52 -13.01 1.79
N LEU A 180 -6.19 -11.96 1.32
CA LEU A 180 -7.59 -11.66 1.65
C LEU A 180 -8.52 -11.56 0.43
N GLY A 181 -7.98 -11.49 -0.78
CA GLY A 181 -8.77 -11.15 -1.96
C GLY A 181 -9.32 -9.72 -1.89
N THR A 182 -10.37 -9.46 -2.67
CA THR A 182 -11.11 -8.19 -2.72
C THR A 182 -12.60 -8.45 -2.61
N GLU A 183 -13.30 -7.62 -1.84
CA GLU A 183 -14.76 -7.62 -1.77
C GLU A 183 -15.38 -6.87 -2.96
N ASN A 184 -14.59 -6.02 -3.62
CA ASN A 184 -14.97 -5.34 -4.85
C ASN A 184 -14.76 -6.26 -6.06
N ARG A 185 -15.80 -6.42 -6.89
CA ARG A 185 -15.75 -7.22 -8.13
C ARG A 185 -15.49 -6.39 -9.38
N ASP A 186 -15.76 -5.09 -9.33
CA ASP A 186 -15.75 -4.17 -10.47
C ASP A 186 -14.47 -3.34 -10.59
N LEU A 187 -13.64 -3.34 -9.54
CA LEU A 187 -12.36 -2.63 -9.48
C LEU A 187 -11.24 -3.55 -8.98
N PRO A 188 -9.98 -3.28 -9.36
CA PRO A 188 -8.82 -3.96 -8.79
C PRO A 188 -8.76 -3.81 -7.27
N GLY A 189 -8.37 -4.86 -6.57
CA GLY A 189 -8.18 -4.82 -5.11
C GLY A 189 -6.99 -3.96 -4.66
N PHE A 190 -6.03 -3.70 -5.56
CA PHE A 190 -4.86 -2.87 -5.30
C PHE A 190 -4.74 -1.78 -6.37
N ILE A 191 -4.97 -0.52 -5.96
CA ILE A 191 -4.92 0.66 -6.83
C ILE A 191 -3.80 1.60 -6.42
N VAL A 192 -3.12 2.16 -7.43
CA VAL A 192 -2.05 3.14 -7.29
C VAL A 192 -2.44 4.46 -7.94
N LEU A 193 -2.22 5.55 -7.23
CA LEU A 193 -2.46 6.92 -7.68
C LEU A 193 -1.15 7.70 -7.59
N ILE A 194 -0.82 8.49 -8.60
CA ILE A 194 0.45 9.23 -8.66
C ILE A 194 0.18 10.73 -8.82
N SER A 195 0.95 11.54 -8.10
CA SER A 195 0.92 13.01 -8.15
C SER A 195 2.31 13.60 -7.83
N GLY A 196 2.45 14.91 -7.95
CA GLY A 196 3.71 15.62 -7.70
C GLY A 196 4.60 15.67 -8.93
N ALA A 197 5.92 15.79 -8.72
CA ALA A 197 6.86 16.11 -9.79
C ALA A 197 6.98 15.02 -10.87
N ASN A 198 7.04 13.74 -10.47
CA ASN A 198 7.24 12.57 -11.35
C ASN A 198 6.81 11.27 -10.63
N ARG A 199 6.98 10.10 -11.29
CA ARG A 199 6.87 8.77 -10.67
C ARG A 199 7.94 8.56 -9.57
N PRO A 200 7.70 7.70 -8.57
CA PRO A 200 8.74 7.33 -7.60
C PRO A 200 9.95 6.69 -8.32
N ASP A 201 11.14 6.84 -7.73
CA ASP A 201 12.42 6.40 -8.31
C ASP A 201 12.51 4.89 -8.45
N GLY A 202 11.87 4.13 -7.55
CA GLY A 202 11.73 2.68 -7.68
C GLY A 202 10.80 2.23 -8.81
N GLY A 203 10.05 3.16 -9.42
CA GLY A 203 9.15 2.89 -10.53
C GLY A 203 8.10 1.82 -10.21
N HIS A 204 7.74 1.01 -11.22
CA HIS A 204 6.74 -0.05 -11.08
C HIS A 204 7.09 -1.13 -10.06
N ALA A 205 8.37 -1.28 -9.68
CA ALA A 205 8.78 -2.24 -8.66
C ALA A 205 8.16 -1.94 -7.29
N CYS A 206 7.77 -0.68 -7.03
CA CYS A 206 7.13 -0.28 -5.78
C CYS A 206 5.72 -0.88 -5.59
N TRP A 207 5.04 -1.31 -6.64
CA TRP A 207 3.70 -1.92 -6.57
C TRP A 207 3.58 -3.21 -7.39
N SER A 208 4.69 -3.93 -7.53
CA SER A 208 4.73 -5.17 -8.31
C SER A 208 4.11 -6.35 -7.55
N SER A 209 3.53 -7.31 -8.29
CA SER A 209 3.20 -8.64 -7.74
C SER A 209 4.45 -9.52 -7.54
N GLY A 210 5.61 -9.13 -8.08
CA GLY A 210 6.84 -9.92 -8.00
C GLY A 210 6.64 -11.32 -8.55
N PHE A 211 6.90 -12.33 -7.73
CA PHE A 211 6.69 -13.74 -8.06
C PHE A 211 5.26 -14.26 -7.77
N LEU A 212 4.37 -13.44 -7.20
CA LEU A 212 2.95 -13.80 -7.10
C LEU A 212 2.28 -13.69 -8.48
N PRO A 213 1.19 -14.45 -8.73
CA PRO A 213 0.41 -14.34 -9.96
C PRO A 213 0.04 -12.89 -10.27
N THR A 214 0.02 -12.53 -11.56
CA THR A 214 -0.11 -11.12 -11.98
C THR A 214 -1.49 -10.52 -11.67
N VAL A 215 -2.47 -11.34 -11.29
CA VAL A 215 -3.77 -10.88 -10.79
C VAL A 215 -3.67 -10.02 -9.53
N TYR A 216 -2.58 -10.14 -8.78
CA TYR A 216 -2.31 -9.35 -7.57
C TYR A 216 -1.47 -8.08 -7.85
N GLN A 217 -1.20 -7.76 -9.11
CA GLN A 217 -0.43 -6.59 -9.53
C GLN A 217 -1.18 -5.29 -9.19
N GLY A 218 -0.47 -4.29 -8.66
CA GLY A 218 -1.05 -2.96 -8.46
C GLY A 218 -1.39 -2.29 -9.80
N VAL A 219 -2.60 -1.73 -9.89
CA VAL A 219 -3.10 -1.04 -11.08
C VAL A 219 -3.03 0.47 -10.87
N GLU A 220 -2.24 1.15 -11.71
CA GLU A 220 -2.15 2.61 -11.70
C GLU A 220 -3.39 3.22 -12.38
N LEU A 221 -4.11 4.10 -11.68
CA LEU A 221 -5.11 4.95 -12.31
C LEU A 221 -4.48 6.28 -12.74
N ARG A 222 -4.55 6.56 -14.03
CA ARG A 222 -3.98 7.78 -14.63
C ARG A 222 -4.88 8.98 -14.33
N SER A 223 -4.24 10.09 -14.03
CA SER A 223 -4.92 11.37 -13.77
C SER A 223 -5.37 12.11 -15.03
N LYS A 224 -5.04 11.61 -16.24
CA LYS A 224 -5.39 12.22 -17.53
C LYS A 224 -5.59 11.15 -18.60
N GLY A 225 -6.60 11.36 -19.46
CA GLY A 225 -7.00 10.40 -20.48
C GLY A 225 -7.74 9.22 -19.85
N ASP A 226 -7.62 8.05 -20.46
CA ASP A 226 -8.19 6.82 -19.92
C ASP A 226 -7.54 6.48 -18.56
N PRO A 227 -8.33 6.40 -17.47
CA PRO A 227 -7.80 6.11 -16.13
C PRO A 227 -7.09 4.77 -16.07
N VAL A 228 -7.60 3.76 -16.79
CA VAL A 228 -6.87 2.54 -17.11
C VAL A 228 -6.69 2.47 -18.61
N LEU A 229 -5.46 2.18 -19.06
CA LEU A 229 -5.15 2.13 -20.49
C LEU A 229 -6.14 1.24 -21.25
N TYR A 230 -6.78 1.81 -22.28
CA TYR A 230 -7.72 1.13 -23.17
C TYR A 230 -8.99 0.60 -22.48
N VAL A 231 -9.39 1.22 -21.36
CA VAL A 231 -10.65 0.89 -20.68
C VAL A 231 -11.85 1.39 -21.48
N SER A 232 -11.71 2.47 -22.25
CA SER A 232 -12.76 2.96 -23.14
C SER A 232 -12.91 2.06 -24.38
N ASN A 233 -14.11 2.01 -24.96
CA ASN A 233 -14.30 1.37 -26.25
C ASN A 233 -13.88 2.30 -27.39
N PRO A 234 -13.16 1.79 -28.41
CA PRO A 234 -12.86 2.58 -29.60
C PRO A 234 -14.13 2.87 -30.39
N ASP A 235 -14.07 3.91 -31.23
CA ASP A 235 -15.21 4.33 -32.07
C ASP A 235 -15.74 3.15 -32.90
N GLY A 236 -17.06 2.94 -32.85
CA GLY A 236 -17.74 1.85 -33.57
C GLY A 236 -17.82 0.52 -32.83
N ILE A 237 -17.24 0.39 -31.62
CA ILE A 237 -17.40 -0.78 -30.76
C ILE A 237 -18.33 -0.43 -29.60
N ASP A 238 -19.50 -1.05 -29.56
CA ASP A 238 -20.43 -0.92 -28.43
C ASP A 238 -20.14 -1.96 -27.33
N ALA A 239 -20.92 -1.89 -26.26
CA ALA A 239 -20.77 -2.78 -25.10
C ALA A 239 -21.10 -4.24 -25.40
N GLU A 240 -21.96 -4.51 -26.40
CA GLU A 240 -22.38 -5.85 -26.79
C GLU A 240 -21.29 -6.52 -27.61
N VAL A 241 -20.78 -5.86 -28.65
CA VAL A 241 -19.65 -6.32 -29.46
C VAL A 241 -18.41 -6.56 -28.59
N ARG A 242 -18.17 -5.67 -27.61
CA ARG A 242 -17.06 -5.87 -26.66
C ARG A 242 -17.25 -7.13 -25.82
N ARG A 243 -18.46 -7.37 -25.31
CA ARG A 243 -18.76 -8.55 -24.48
C ARG A 243 -18.53 -9.83 -25.26
N GLU A 244 -19.07 -9.91 -26.47
CA GLU A 244 -18.86 -11.05 -27.39
C GLU A 244 -17.37 -11.28 -27.69
N THR A 245 -16.61 -10.20 -27.90
CA THR A 245 -15.17 -10.27 -28.13
C THR A 245 -14.43 -10.88 -26.93
N ILE A 246 -14.77 -10.44 -25.71
CA ILE A 246 -14.14 -10.96 -24.49
C ILE A 246 -14.56 -12.41 -24.24
N ASP A 247 -15.82 -12.77 -24.48
CA ASP A 247 -16.30 -14.15 -24.38
C ASP A 247 -15.53 -15.08 -25.33
N ALA A 248 -15.37 -14.69 -26.60
CA ALA A 248 -14.59 -15.44 -27.57
C ALA A 248 -13.11 -15.61 -27.15
N ILE A 249 -12.48 -14.53 -26.64
CA ILE A 249 -11.10 -14.59 -26.13
C ILE A 249 -11.03 -15.54 -24.92
N ASN A 250 -12.01 -15.48 -24.02
CA ASN A 250 -12.04 -16.30 -22.82
C ASN A 250 -12.29 -17.77 -23.13
N ASP A 251 -13.12 -18.09 -24.13
CA ASP A 251 -13.31 -19.45 -24.63
C ASP A 251 -12.00 -20.02 -25.17
N LEU A 252 -11.27 -19.24 -25.98
CA LEU A 252 -9.95 -19.64 -26.48
C LEU A 252 -8.94 -19.83 -25.36
N ASN A 253 -8.93 -18.96 -24.35
CA ASN A 253 -8.07 -19.11 -23.18
C ASN A 253 -8.44 -20.37 -22.37
N ARG A 254 -9.73 -20.68 -22.18
CA ARG A 254 -10.19 -21.90 -21.49
C ARG A 254 -9.76 -23.15 -22.24
N MET A 255 -9.92 -23.20 -23.56
CA MET A 255 -9.41 -24.30 -24.40
C MET A 255 -7.89 -24.46 -24.23
N LYS A 256 -7.15 -23.35 -24.18
CA LYS A 256 -5.69 -23.39 -23.95
C LYS A 256 -5.34 -23.87 -22.55
N GLN A 257 -6.12 -23.47 -21.55
CA GLN A 257 -5.93 -23.88 -20.15
C GLN A 257 -6.12 -25.38 -19.96
N GLU A 258 -7.10 -25.99 -20.62
CA GLU A 258 -7.31 -27.44 -20.59
C GLU A 258 -6.11 -28.23 -21.13
N VAL A 259 -5.35 -27.65 -22.07
CA VAL A 259 -4.19 -28.29 -22.68
C VAL A 259 -2.90 -28.04 -21.89
N VAL A 260 -2.70 -26.82 -21.40
CA VAL A 260 -1.43 -26.38 -20.79
C VAL A 260 -1.45 -26.50 -19.26
N GLY A 261 -2.59 -26.18 -18.62
CA GLY A 261 -2.74 -26.13 -17.18
C GLY A 261 -1.91 -25.02 -16.49
N ASP A 262 -1.59 -23.94 -17.19
CA ASP A 262 -0.82 -22.82 -16.63
C ASP A 262 -1.77 -21.83 -15.90
N PRO A 263 -1.66 -21.66 -14.58
CA PRO A 263 -2.50 -20.75 -13.82
C PRO A 263 -2.51 -19.29 -14.34
N GLU A 264 -1.47 -18.86 -15.06
CA GLU A 264 -1.43 -17.53 -15.66
C GLU A 264 -2.50 -17.32 -16.74
N ILE A 265 -3.00 -18.39 -17.36
CA ILE A 265 -4.11 -18.30 -18.32
C ILE A 265 -5.41 -17.94 -17.58
N GLU A 266 -5.65 -18.47 -16.39
CA GLU A 266 -6.80 -18.11 -15.54
C GLU A 266 -6.69 -16.66 -15.04
N THR A 267 -5.48 -16.22 -14.68
CA THR A 267 -5.18 -14.81 -14.39
C THR A 267 -5.58 -13.92 -15.56
N ARG A 268 -5.24 -14.32 -16.79
CA ARG A 268 -5.53 -13.55 -18.00
C ARG A 268 -7.04 -13.45 -18.27
N ILE A 269 -7.78 -14.54 -18.11
CA ILE A 269 -9.25 -14.55 -18.20
C ILE A 269 -9.84 -13.58 -17.18
N SER A 270 -9.38 -13.67 -15.92
CA SER A 270 -9.85 -12.82 -14.83
C SER A 270 -9.57 -11.34 -15.09
N ALA A 271 -8.40 -11.01 -15.66
CA ALA A 271 -8.02 -9.66 -16.03
C ALA A 271 -8.92 -9.08 -17.14
N TYR A 272 -9.27 -9.86 -18.17
CA TYR A 272 -10.19 -9.41 -19.22
C TYR A 272 -11.60 -9.15 -18.67
N GLU A 273 -12.09 -10.02 -17.81
CA GLU A 273 -13.39 -9.86 -17.16
C GLU A 273 -13.43 -8.63 -16.23
N LEU A 274 -12.37 -8.39 -15.49
CA LEU A 274 -12.24 -7.19 -14.67
C LEU A 274 -12.21 -5.93 -15.54
N ALA A 275 -11.40 -5.92 -16.60
CA ALA A 275 -11.32 -4.80 -17.53
C ALA A 275 -12.69 -4.45 -18.14
N TYR A 276 -13.52 -5.46 -18.46
CA TYR A 276 -14.90 -5.25 -18.92
C TYR A 276 -15.77 -4.54 -17.88
N ARG A 277 -15.77 -5.02 -16.63
CA ARG A 277 -16.56 -4.40 -15.55
C ARG A 277 -16.08 -2.99 -15.18
N MET A 278 -14.78 -2.75 -15.31
CA MET A 278 -14.19 -1.44 -15.09
C MET A 278 -14.71 -0.39 -16.09
N GLN A 279 -15.15 -0.79 -17.29
CA GLN A 279 -15.65 0.17 -18.29
C GLN A 279 -16.89 0.94 -17.82
N SER A 280 -17.77 0.29 -17.06
CA SER A 280 -18.96 0.94 -16.52
C SER A 280 -18.67 1.67 -15.20
N SER A 281 -17.75 1.15 -14.39
CA SER A 281 -17.53 1.63 -13.02
C SER A 281 -16.50 2.75 -12.91
N VAL A 282 -15.43 2.70 -13.72
CA VAL A 282 -14.31 3.65 -13.65
C VAL A 282 -14.71 5.09 -14.04
N PRO A 283 -15.50 5.34 -15.10
CA PRO A 283 -15.86 6.71 -15.47
C PRO A 283 -16.60 7.46 -14.35
N GLU A 284 -17.54 6.81 -13.68
CA GLU A 284 -18.30 7.42 -12.59
C GLU A 284 -17.44 7.61 -11.34
N LEU A 285 -16.56 6.64 -11.03
CA LEU A 285 -15.59 6.75 -9.93
C LEU A 285 -14.65 7.96 -10.10
N MET A 286 -14.16 8.18 -11.32
CA MET A 286 -13.18 9.22 -11.64
C MET A 286 -13.82 10.61 -11.80
N ASP A 287 -15.13 10.66 -11.99
CA ASP A 287 -15.88 11.91 -12.07
C ASP A 287 -16.09 12.52 -10.69
N LEU A 288 -15.09 13.26 -10.23
CA LEU A 288 -15.14 14.00 -8.97
C LEU A 288 -16.08 15.21 -9.04
N SER A 289 -16.52 15.66 -10.22
CA SER A 289 -17.39 16.86 -10.34
C SER A 289 -18.77 16.68 -9.72
N LYS A 290 -19.16 15.43 -9.45
CA LYS A 290 -20.41 15.06 -8.79
C LYS A 290 -20.35 15.16 -7.27
N GLU A 291 -19.17 15.37 -6.69
CA GLU A 291 -19.05 15.56 -5.25
C GLU A 291 -19.60 16.94 -4.84
N PRO A 292 -20.23 17.06 -3.65
CA PRO A 292 -20.73 18.34 -3.18
C PRO A 292 -19.63 19.40 -3.03
N GLU A 293 -19.96 20.66 -3.26
CA GLU A 293 -19.02 21.79 -3.15
C GLU A 293 -18.32 21.85 -1.77
N HIS A 294 -19.02 21.53 -0.68
CA HIS A 294 -18.42 21.51 0.65
C HIS A 294 -17.33 20.44 0.81
N ILE A 295 -17.40 19.33 0.07
CA ILE A 295 -16.35 18.29 0.03
C ILE A 295 -15.16 18.80 -0.76
N HIS A 296 -15.41 19.48 -1.89
CA HIS A 296 -14.33 20.12 -2.66
C HIS A 296 -13.59 21.16 -1.83
N GLN A 297 -14.32 21.95 -1.05
CA GLN A 297 -13.76 22.89 -0.09
C GLN A 297 -13.07 22.16 1.06
N LEU A 298 -13.58 21.05 1.59
CA LEU A 298 -12.87 20.33 2.66
C LEU A 298 -11.47 19.90 2.20
N TYR A 299 -11.38 19.23 1.05
CA TYR A 299 -10.12 18.70 0.52
C TYR A 299 -9.23 19.74 -0.16
N GLY A 300 -9.79 20.85 -0.67
CA GLY A 300 -9.09 21.77 -1.57
C GLY A 300 -8.87 21.20 -2.97
N THR A 301 -9.81 20.39 -3.46
CA THR A 301 -9.72 19.76 -4.79
C THR A 301 -9.94 20.78 -5.92
N THR A 302 -9.43 20.45 -7.10
CA THR A 302 -9.82 21.12 -8.35
C THR A 302 -10.15 20.05 -9.38
N PRO A 303 -11.44 19.68 -9.53
CA PRO A 303 -11.85 18.60 -10.42
C PRO A 303 -11.27 18.73 -11.83
N GLY A 304 -10.88 17.59 -12.41
CA GLY A 304 -10.27 17.54 -13.76
C GLY A 304 -8.77 17.91 -13.83
N LYS A 305 -8.14 18.33 -12.73
CA LYS A 305 -6.68 18.55 -12.67
C LYS A 305 -5.96 17.42 -11.94
N PRO A 306 -4.74 17.03 -12.34
CA PRO A 306 -3.90 16.19 -11.51
C PRO A 306 -3.52 16.93 -10.22
N SER A 307 -3.88 16.39 -9.06
CA SER A 307 -3.47 16.94 -7.76
C SER A 307 -3.54 15.88 -6.67
N PHE A 308 -2.76 16.07 -5.61
CA PHE A 308 -2.79 15.19 -4.44
C PHE A 308 -4.17 15.21 -3.75
N ALA A 309 -4.80 16.38 -3.67
CA ALA A 309 -6.14 16.53 -3.12
C ALA A 309 -7.20 15.70 -3.87
N ASN A 310 -7.17 15.72 -5.20
CA ASN A 310 -8.07 14.91 -6.02
C ASN A 310 -7.81 13.41 -5.80
N ASN A 311 -6.55 13.00 -5.67
CA ASN A 311 -6.21 11.61 -5.36
C ASN A 311 -6.70 11.18 -3.98
N CYS A 312 -6.64 12.05 -2.96
CA CYS A 312 -7.19 11.73 -1.63
C CYS A 312 -8.70 11.57 -1.66
N LEU A 313 -9.41 12.44 -2.36
CA LEU A 313 -10.86 12.33 -2.54
C LEU A 313 -11.24 11.05 -3.32
N LEU A 314 -10.47 10.73 -4.36
CA LEU A 314 -10.62 9.48 -5.11
C LEU A 314 -10.35 8.25 -4.21
N ALA A 315 -9.33 8.31 -3.35
CA ALA A 315 -9.01 7.23 -2.41
C ALA A 315 -10.18 6.95 -1.45
N ARG A 316 -10.85 8.00 -0.94
CA ARG A 316 -12.08 7.83 -0.16
C ARG A 316 -13.15 7.08 -0.95
N ARG A 317 -13.41 7.48 -2.20
CA ARG A 317 -14.40 6.80 -3.07
C ARG A 317 -14.03 5.36 -3.40
N LEU A 318 -12.74 5.05 -3.49
CA LEU A 318 -12.25 3.69 -3.72
C LEU A 318 -12.52 2.78 -2.52
N VAL A 319 -12.21 3.24 -1.30
CA VAL A 319 -12.48 2.44 -0.09
C VAL A 319 -13.97 2.33 0.22
N GLU A 320 -14.78 3.34 -0.11
CA GLU A 320 -16.25 3.23 -0.08
C GLU A 320 -16.79 2.10 -0.96
N ARG A 321 -16.12 1.84 -2.09
CA ARG A 321 -16.45 0.75 -2.99
C ARG A 321 -15.76 -0.56 -2.61
N GLY A 322 -15.07 -0.64 -1.47
CA GLY A 322 -14.45 -1.87 -0.99
C GLY A 322 -13.11 -2.21 -1.63
N VAL A 323 -12.40 -1.24 -2.22
CA VAL A 323 -11.01 -1.47 -2.67
C VAL A 323 -10.11 -1.71 -1.47
N ARG A 324 -9.43 -2.86 -1.45
CA ARG A 324 -8.65 -3.35 -0.31
C ARG A 324 -7.44 -2.48 0.01
N PHE A 325 -6.70 -2.04 -1.00
CA PHE A 325 -5.48 -1.28 -0.82
C PHE A 325 -5.37 -0.17 -1.86
N VAL A 326 -5.26 1.08 -1.39
CA VAL A 326 -5.08 2.27 -2.21
C VAL A 326 -3.77 2.93 -1.82
N GLN A 327 -2.87 3.14 -2.77
CA GLN A 327 -1.58 3.77 -2.51
C GLN A 327 -1.38 5.03 -3.34
N LEU A 328 -1.08 6.12 -2.67
CA LEU A 328 -0.91 7.44 -3.27
C LEU A 328 0.56 7.82 -3.18
N TYR A 329 1.22 7.99 -4.31
CA TYR A 329 2.55 8.58 -4.35
C TYR A 329 2.45 10.08 -4.62
N HIS A 330 3.16 10.86 -3.80
CA HIS A 330 3.36 12.28 -4.02
C HIS A 330 4.86 12.58 -4.00
N ARG A 331 5.47 12.81 -5.17
CA ARG A 331 6.92 12.99 -5.32
C ARG A 331 7.32 14.45 -5.17
N GLY A 332 8.46 14.68 -4.55
CA GLY A 332 9.12 15.98 -4.50
C GLY A 332 9.87 16.25 -3.20
N TRP A 333 9.77 15.35 -2.22
CA TRP A 333 10.20 15.58 -0.84
C TRP A 333 11.73 15.54 -0.62
N ASP A 334 12.49 15.34 -1.69
CA ASP A 334 13.94 15.19 -1.63
C ASP A 334 14.65 16.55 -1.50
N HIS A 335 14.77 17.03 -0.27
CA HIS A 335 15.22 18.39 0.03
C HIS A 335 16.71 18.48 0.36
N HIS A 336 17.56 18.34 -0.65
CA HIS A 336 19.02 18.46 -0.53
C HIS A 336 19.54 19.90 -0.56
N GLY A 337 18.70 20.87 -0.96
CA GLY A 337 19.08 22.28 -1.03
C GLY A 337 20.17 22.56 -2.07
N ALA A 338 20.17 21.86 -3.20
CA ALA A 338 21.05 22.17 -4.33
C ALA A 338 20.61 23.45 -5.07
N SER A 339 19.31 23.79 -4.97
CA SER A 339 18.62 24.87 -5.66
C SER A 339 17.42 25.34 -4.84
N GLU A 340 16.69 26.34 -5.35
CA GLU A 340 15.43 26.75 -4.73
C GLU A 340 14.39 25.61 -4.73
N GLY A 341 14.36 24.82 -5.81
CA GLY A 341 13.35 23.79 -6.08
C GLY A 341 13.40 22.56 -5.19
N ASP A 342 14.51 22.35 -4.48
CA ASP A 342 14.75 21.27 -3.53
C ASP A 342 15.24 21.80 -2.16
N SER A 343 15.01 23.08 -1.88
CA SER A 343 15.38 23.68 -0.60
C SER A 343 14.31 23.47 0.46
N ILE A 344 14.72 23.27 1.71
CA ILE A 344 13.80 23.22 2.85
C ILE A 344 13.00 24.52 2.93
N SER A 345 13.63 25.69 2.78
CA SER A 345 12.96 26.98 2.96
C SER A 345 11.88 27.30 1.91
N LYS A 346 11.86 26.63 0.74
CA LYS A 346 10.89 26.90 -0.33
C LYS A 346 10.11 25.67 -0.78
N ALA A 347 10.79 24.57 -1.06
CA ALA A 347 10.16 23.36 -1.58
C ALA A 347 9.33 22.64 -0.50
N LEU A 348 9.81 22.59 0.74
CA LEU A 348 9.07 21.92 1.83
C LEU A 348 7.73 22.62 2.14
N PRO A 349 7.64 23.96 2.34
CA PRO A 349 6.35 24.64 2.52
C PRO A 349 5.40 24.43 1.35
N ARG A 350 5.91 24.46 0.10
CA ARG A 350 5.11 24.22 -1.09
C ARG A 350 4.49 22.82 -1.04
N LEU A 351 5.28 21.77 -0.83
CA LEU A 351 4.77 20.40 -0.75
C LEU A 351 3.84 20.19 0.44
N CYS A 352 4.12 20.81 1.58
CA CYS A 352 3.21 20.77 2.73
C CYS A 352 1.84 21.37 2.37
N SER A 353 1.81 22.52 1.68
CA SER A 353 0.56 23.12 1.22
C SER A 353 -0.21 22.30 0.17
N GLU A 354 0.48 21.43 -0.58
CA GLU A 354 -0.13 20.51 -1.52
C GLU A 354 -0.80 19.30 -0.83
N VAL A 355 -0.30 18.86 0.34
CA VAL A 355 -0.74 17.63 1.01
C VAL A 355 -1.53 17.82 2.30
N ASP A 356 -1.22 18.85 3.09
CA ASP A 356 -1.67 18.99 4.48
C ASP A 356 -3.20 18.97 4.60
N ARG A 357 -3.87 19.88 3.88
CA ARG A 357 -5.33 20.00 3.86
C ARG A 357 -6.00 18.70 3.43
N ALA A 358 -5.50 18.07 2.36
CA ALA A 358 -6.09 16.87 1.78
C ALA A 358 -5.94 15.64 2.68
N CYS A 359 -4.79 15.48 3.36
CA CYS A 359 -4.58 14.42 4.33
C CYS A 359 -5.52 14.54 5.53
N ALA A 360 -5.65 15.76 6.09
CA ALA A 360 -6.56 16.00 7.21
C ALA A 360 -8.02 15.83 6.81
N ALA A 361 -8.40 16.35 5.63
CA ALA A 361 -9.72 16.17 5.04
C ALA A 361 -10.08 14.69 4.87
N LEU A 362 -9.14 13.85 4.44
CA LEU A 362 -9.36 12.42 4.29
C LEU A 362 -9.73 11.76 5.63
N ILE A 363 -9.01 12.08 6.70
CA ILE A 363 -9.31 11.54 8.04
C ILE A 363 -10.70 12.02 8.50
N ILE A 364 -11.00 13.31 8.33
CA ILE A 364 -12.28 13.91 8.72
C ILE A 364 -13.45 13.27 7.93
N ASP A 365 -13.34 13.17 6.61
CA ASP A 365 -14.40 12.63 5.73
C ASP A 365 -14.63 11.13 6.01
N LEU A 366 -13.56 10.34 6.15
CA LEU A 366 -13.68 8.93 6.54
C LEU A 366 -14.37 8.78 7.91
N LYS A 367 -14.05 9.65 8.88
CA LYS A 367 -14.68 9.62 10.20
C LYS A 367 -16.16 9.99 10.13
N GLN A 368 -16.51 11.04 9.39
CA GLN A 368 -17.90 11.47 9.19
C GLN A 368 -18.76 10.37 8.55
N ARG A 369 -18.16 9.52 7.71
CA ARG A 369 -18.82 8.40 7.03
C ARG A 369 -18.80 7.10 7.83
N GLY A 370 -18.18 7.07 9.01
CA GLY A 370 -18.00 5.85 9.81
C GLY A 370 -17.03 4.83 9.20
N LEU A 371 -16.18 5.26 8.26
CA LEU A 371 -15.22 4.41 7.56
C LEU A 371 -13.82 4.42 8.17
N LEU A 372 -13.50 5.39 9.03
CA LEU A 372 -12.18 5.51 9.65
C LEU A 372 -11.86 4.30 10.55
N ASP A 373 -12.84 3.74 11.24
CA ASP A 373 -12.64 2.55 12.09
C ASP A 373 -12.30 1.31 11.25
N GLU A 374 -12.76 1.25 10.00
CA GLU A 374 -12.50 0.14 9.07
C GLU A 374 -11.35 0.41 8.10
N THR A 375 -10.77 1.61 8.10
CA THR A 375 -9.74 2.03 7.14
C THR A 375 -8.50 2.49 7.87
N LEU A 376 -7.39 1.81 7.63
CA LEU A 376 -6.08 2.24 8.11
C LEU A 376 -5.50 3.27 7.13
N VAL A 377 -5.35 4.52 7.58
CA VAL A 377 -4.66 5.56 6.83
C VAL A 377 -3.22 5.64 7.33
N ILE A 378 -2.26 5.59 6.41
CA ILE A 378 -0.82 5.61 6.69
C ILE A 378 -0.20 6.76 5.92
N TRP A 379 0.69 7.51 6.55
CA TRP A 379 1.48 8.54 5.88
C TRP A 379 2.96 8.39 6.23
N GLY A 380 3.81 8.54 5.23
CA GLY A 380 5.26 8.54 5.43
C GLY A 380 6.03 8.47 4.13
N GLY A 381 7.35 8.35 4.24
CA GLY A 381 8.26 8.09 3.12
C GLY A 381 9.14 6.88 3.37
N GLU A 382 10.26 6.82 2.66
CA GLU A 382 11.18 5.68 2.64
C GLU A 382 12.26 5.68 3.73
N PHE A 383 12.63 6.86 4.23
CA PHE A 383 13.59 7.11 5.31
C PHE A 383 13.47 8.57 5.78
N GLY A 384 14.40 9.04 6.62
CA GLY A 384 14.39 10.39 7.19
C GLY A 384 15.54 11.27 6.73
N ARG A 385 15.73 12.38 7.43
CA ARG A 385 16.73 13.40 7.11
C ARG A 385 17.68 13.64 8.28
N THR A 386 18.94 13.95 7.96
CA THR A 386 19.95 14.24 8.98
C THR A 386 19.66 15.57 9.69
N PRO A 387 20.14 15.74 10.93
CA PRO A 387 20.13 17.03 11.62
C PRO A 387 21.21 17.99 11.09
N MET A 388 21.82 17.68 9.96
CA MET A 388 22.98 18.37 9.41
C MET A 388 22.59 19.09 8.12
N LYS A 389 23.23 20.24 7.88
CA LYS A 389 23.19 20.88 6.57
C LYS A 389 24.07 20.08 5.60
N GLU A 390 23.53 19.71 4.44
CA GLU A 390 24.30 19.00 3.42
C GLU A 390 25.40 19.87 2.78
N GLY A 391 25.08 21.12 2.44
CA GLY A 391 26.02 22.06 1.83
C GLY A 391 26.43 21.70 0.40
N ARG A 392 25.54 21.04 -0.37
CA ARG A 392 25.82 20.50 -1.70
C ARG A 392 26.38 21.56 -2.65
N GLY A 393 27.57 21.33 -3.19
CA GLY A 393 28.17 22.16 -4.24
C GLY A 393 28.41 23.63 -3.85
N GLY A 394 28.50 23.97 -2.56
CA GLY A 394 28.61 25.36 -2.10
C GLY A 394 27.29 26.13 -2.13
N SER A 395 26.16 25.43 -2.29
CA SER A 395 24.83 26.03 -2.26
C SER A 395 24.54 26.75 -0.95
N THR A 396 23.90 27.92 -1.06
CA THR A 396 23.41 28.70 0.08
C THR A 396 22.06 28.20 0.60
N TYR A 397 21.32 27.43 -0.21
CA TYR A 397 20.02 26.89 0.17
C TYR A 397 20.13 25.87 1.32
N LEU A 398 19.09 25.81 2.14
CA LEU A 398 19.00 24.87 3.24
C LEU A 398 18.55 23.51 2.73
N GLY A 399 19.25 22.46 3.11
CA GLY A 399 18.95 21.09 2.74
C GLY A 399 19.60 20.09 3.69
N ARG A 400 19.04 18.89 3.75
CA ARG A 400 19.45 17.80 4.63
C ARG A 400 19.75 16.54 3.84
N ASP A 401 20.75 15.80 4.30
CA ASP A 401 21.16 14.53 3.70
C ASP A 401 20.23 13.38 4.14
N HIS A 402 20.35 12.24 3.47
CA HIS A 402 19.59 11.02 3.75
C HIS A 402 19.92 10.44 5.13
N HIS A 403 18.90 9.92 5.81
CA HIS A 403 19.07 9.32 7.13
C HIS A 403 18.18 8.08 7.34
N PRO A 404 18.73 6.86 7.23
CA PRO A 404 17.94 5.63 7.34
C PRO A 404 17.59 5.25 8.79
N ARG A 405 18.20 5.90 9.79
CA ARG A 405 18.18 5.42 11.19
C ARG A 405 17.15 6.08 12.08
N ALA A 406 16.47 7.10 11.59
CA ALA A 406 15.40 7.77 12.29
C ALA A 406 14.51 8.49 11.27
N PHE A 407 13.22 8.17 11.26
CA PHE A 407 12.22 8.88 10.49
C PHE A 407 10.82 8.74 11.12
N THR A 408 9.85 9.39 10.50
CA THR A 408 8.48 9.41 11.00
C THR A 408 7.49 8.81 10.02
N VAL A 409 6.58 8.02 10.57
CA VAL A 409 5.34 7.57 9.95
C VAL A 409 4.21 7.96 10.90
N TRP A 410 3.07 8.40 10.38
CA TRP A 410 1.85 8.46 11.18
C TRP A 410 0.77 7.55 10.62
N MET A 411 -0.07 7.05 11.53
CA MET A 411 -1.18 6.16 11.24
C MET A 411 -2.46 6.69 11.90
N ALA A 412 -3.61 6.49 11.26
CA ALA A 412 -4.92 6.87 11.79
C ALA A 412 -5.98 5.84 11.39
N GLY A 413 -6.94 5.58 12.28
CA GLY A 413 -8.01 4.63 12.04
C GLY A 413 -7.56 3.15 12.04
N GLY A 414 -8.46 2.26 11.60
CA GLY A 414 -8.15 0.84 11.38
C GLY A 414 -7.67 0.07 12.63
N GLY A 415 -8.05 0.53 13.84
CA GLY A 415 -7.69 -0.11 15.11
C GLY A 415 -6.35 0.32 15.72
N ILE A 416 -5.71 1.36 15.19
CA ILE A 416 -4.54 2.01 15.82
C ILE A 416 -4.98 2.91 16.99
N LYS A 417 -4.17 2.96 18.05
CA LYS A 417 -4.37 3.86 19.19
C LYS A 417 -4.21 5.32 18.74
N PRO A 418 -5.26 6.15 18.82
CA PRO A 418 -5.20 7.53 18.37
C PRO A 418 -4.57 8.42 19.45
N GLY A 419 -4.01 9.56 19.04
CA GLY A 419 -3.54 10.60 19.96
C GLY A 419 -2.25 10.25 20.71
N ILE A 420 -1.38 9.41 20.16
CA ILE A 420 -0.10 9.04 20.77
C ILE A 420 1.10 9.39 19.89
N SER A 421 2.23 9.69 20.53
CA SER A 421 3.55 9.65 19.89
C SER A 421 4.30 8.42 20.42
N TYR A 422 4.79 7.57 19.53
CA TYR A 422 5.45 6.32 19.87
C TYR A 422 6.93 6.33 19.50
N GLY A 423 7.76 6.01 20.48
CA GLY A 423 9.21 6.04 20.37
C GLY A 423 9.80 7.45 20.29
N ALA A 424 11.12 7.51 20.40
CA ALA A 424 11.86 8.77 20.44
C ALA A 424 13.26 8.61 19.86
N THR A 425 13.76 9.72 19.34
CA THR A 425 15.15 9.90 18.92
C THR A 425 15.89 10.77 19.94
N ASP A 426 17.22 10.74 19.89
CA ASP A 426 18.09 11.56 20.75
C ASP A 426 17.81 13.07 20.60
N GLU A 427 18.47 13.87 21.43
CA GLU A 427 18.26 15.32 21.49
C GLU A 427 18.53 16.05 20.16
N LEU A 428 19.30 15.45 19.26
CA LEU A 428 19.59 16.01 17.93
C LEU A 428 18.73 15.37 16.83
N GLY A 429 17.97 14.31 17.11
CA GLY A 429 17.16 13.60 16.14
C GLY A 429 17.95 12.61 15.28
N TYR A 430 19.10 12.15 15.77
CA TYR A 430 20.04 11.34 14.97
C TYR A 430 19.89 9.83 15.20
N HIS A 431 19.83 9.35 16.44
CA HIS A 431 19.61 7.95 16.75
C HIS A 431 18.26 7.76 17.44
N VAL A 432 17.63 6.61 17.18
CA VAL A 432 16.50 6.15 17.99
C VAL A 432 17.01 5.73 19.37
N VAL A 433 16.39 6.25 20.42
CA VAL A 433 16.73 5.96 21.82
C VAL A 433 15.60 5.26 22.57
N GLU A 434 14.37 5.30 22.03
CA GLU A 434 13.20 4.67 22.63
C GLU A 434 12.36 3.96 21.57
N ASN A 435 11.97 2.72 21.87
CA ASN A 435 11.05 1.88 21.09
C ASN A 435 11.35 1.85 19.57
N PRO A 436 12.50 1.30 19.14
CA PRO A 436 12.84 1.23 17.73
C PRO A 436 11.84 0.40 16.93
N VAL A 437 11.44 0.95 15.77
CA VAL A 437 10.50 0.33 14.85
C VAL A 437 11.19 0.16 13.50
N HIS A 438 11.40 -1.09 13.09
CA HIS A 438 11.91 -1.36 11.76
C HIS A 438 10.79 -1.36 10.71
N VAL A 439 11.09 -1.12 9.43
CA VAL A 439 10.12 -1.23 8.33
C VAL A 439 9.37 -2.57 8.35
N HIS A 440 10.05 -3.67 8.68
CA HIS A 440 9.38 -4.98 8.80
C HIS A 440 8.40 -5.06 9.98
N ASP A 441 8.63 -4.31 11.05
CA ASP A 441 7.72 -4.25 12.21
C ASP A 441 6.44 -3.50 11.83
N LEU A 442 6.58 -2.43 11.03
CA LEU A 442 5.45 -1.73 10.43
C LEU A 442 4.65 -2.68 9.52
N HIS A 443 5.30 -3.45 8.64
CA HIS A 443 4.63 -4.43 7.79
C HIS A 443 3.89 -5.51 8.58
N ALA A 444 4.54 -6.09 9.58
CA ALA A 444 3.95 -7.11 10.44
C ALA A 444 2.72 -6.56 11.18
N THR A 445 2.80 -5.34 11.70
CA THR A 445 1.71 -4.65 12.39
C THR A 445 0.55 -4.36 11.44
N ILE A 446 0.81 -3.86 10.23
CA ILE A 446 -0.22 -3.61 9.22
C ILE A 446 -0.96 -4.90 8.85
N LEU A 447 -0.23 -5.99 8.56
CA LEU A 447 -0.84 -7.28 8.24
C LEU A 447 -1.66 -7.81 9.41
N HIS A 448 -1.18 -7.62 10.65
CA HIS A 448 -1.93 -7.99 11.84
C HIS A 448 -3.26 -7.23 11.94
N LEU A 449 -3.27 -5.92 11.72
CA LEU A 449 -4.51 -5.13 11.71
C LEU A 449 -5.50 -5.61 10.63
N MET A 450 -4.99 -6.14 9.52
CA MET A 450 -5.79 -6.72 8.44
C MET A 450 -6.20 -8.18 8.70
N GLY A 451 -5.93 -8.73 9.90
CA GLY A 451 -6.32 -10.09 10.27
C GLY A 451 -5.38 -11.18 9.74
N ILE A 452 -4.17 -10.82 9.31
CA ILE A 452 -3.19 -11.74 8.74
C ILE A 452 -2.01 -11.93 9.69
N ASP A 453 -1.79 -13.17 10.12
CA ASP A 453 -0.49 -13.60 10.63
C ASP A 453 0.55 -13.59 9.50
N HIS A 454 1.44 -12.58 9.53
CA HIS A 454 2.46 -12.38 8.50
C HIS A 454 3.45 -13.55 8.37
N THR A 455 3.63 -14.35 9.43
CA THR A 455 4.55 -15.49 9.41
C THR A 455 3.99 -16.68 8.63
N ARG A 456 2.66 -16.75 8.54
CA ARG A 456 1.90 -17.78 7.80
C ARG A 456 1.59 -17.37 6.36
N LEU A 457 1.76 -16.10 6.01
CA LEU A 457 1.55 -15.61 4.65
C LEU A 457 2.75 -15.99 3.76
N THR A 458 2.67 -17.20 3.21
CA THR A 458 3.74 -17.78 2.38
C THR A 458 3.28 -18.12 0.97
N TYR A 459 4.23 -18.20 0.03
CA TYR A 459 4.01 -18.65 -1.34
C TYR A 459 5.13 -19.60 -1.79
N TRP A 460 4.78 -20.70 -2.45
CA TRP A 460 5.76 -21.65 -2.98
C TRP A 460 6.39 -21.11 -4.26
N TYR A 461 7.70 -20.83 -4.20
CA TYR A 461 8.46 -20.30 -5.32
C TYR A 461 9.88 -20.86 -5.30
N GLN A 462 10.42 -21.22 -6.46
CA GLN A 462 11.80 -21.74 -6.62
C GLN A 462 12.21 -22.80 -5.58
N GLY A 463 11.31 -23.73 -5.25
CA GLY A 463 11.62 -24.86 -4.36
C GLY A 463 11.54 -24.57 -2.85
N ARG A 464 11.00 -23.42 -2.42
CA ARG A 464 10.73 -23.14 -1.00
C ARG A 464 9.46 -22.33 -0.78
N ASN A 465 8.95 -22.36 0.44
CA ASN A 465 7.94 -21.40 0.91
C ASN A 465 8.62 -20.06 1.22
N PHE A 466 8.29 -19.03 0.45
CA PHE A 466 8.68 -17.66 0.70
C PHE A 466 7.66 -16.99 1.61
N ARG A 467 8.08 -16.57 2.81
CA ARG A 467 7.34 -15.64 3.65
C ARG A 467 7.40 -14.25 3.04
N LEU A 468 6.24 -13.62 2.82
CA LEU A 468 6.16 -12.41 2.00
C LEU A 468 6.80 -11.18 2.68
N THR A 469 6.82 -11.12 4.01
CA THR A 469 7.51 -10.06 4.79
C THR A 469 8.97 -10.40 5.13
N ASP A 470 9.63 -11.27 4.34
CA ASP A 470 10.95 -11.82 4.65
C ASP A 470 11.04 -12.53 6.01
N VAL A 471 12.22 -12.65 6.64
CA VAL A 471 12.45 -13.35 7.92
C VAL A 471 12.40 -12.45 9.16
N ALA A 472 12.10 -11.15 9.03
CA ALA A 472 11.99 -10.20 10.14
C ALA A 472 10.57 -9.61 10.33
N GLY A 473 10.41 -8.76 11.35
CA GLY A 473 9.17 -8.10 11.71
C GLY A 473 8.56 -8.64 13.01
N ARG A 474 8.25 -7.72 13.93
CA ARG A 474 7.44 -7.95 15.12
C ARG A 474 6.23 -7.02 15.13
N ILE A 475 5.13 -7.47 15.73
CA ILE A 475 3.93 -6.65 15.91
C ILE A 475 4.21 -5.60 16.99
N ILE A 476 3.83 -4.34 16.73
CA ILE A 476 3.95 -3.23 17.68
C ILE A 476 2.66 -3.18 18.50
N GLU A 477 2.54 -4.02 19.52
CA GLU A 477 1.31 -4.14 20.33
C GLU A 477 0.93 -2.83 21.03
N ASP A 478 1.94 -2.03 21.40
CA ASP A 478 1.75 -0.78 22.14
C ASP A 478 0.94 0.28 21.37
N ILE A 479 0.81 0.17 20.04
CA ILE A 479 0.07 1.12 19.21
C ILE A 479 -1.29 0.58 18.71
N ILE A 480 -1.74 -0.60 19.18
CA ILE A 480 -3.00 -1.25 18.75
C ILE A 480 -4.07 -1.18 19.86
N LEU A 481 -5.31 -0.83 19.52
CA LEU A 481 -6.43 -0.62 20.48
C LEU A 481 -6.85 -1.85 21.29
#